data_AF-A0A183DH57-F1
#
_entry.id   AF-A0A183DH57-F1
#
_cell.length_a   1.000
_cell.length_b   1.000
_cell.length_c   1.000
_cell.angle_alpha   90.00
_cell.angle_beta   90.00
_cell.angle_gamma   90.00
#
_symmetry.space_group_name_H-M   'P 1'
#
loop_
_entity.id
_entity.type
_entity.pdbx_description
1 polymer ?
#
loop_
_entity_poly.entity_id
_entity_poly.type
_entity_poly.pdbx_seq_one_letter_code
_entity_poly.pdbx_strand_id
1 'polypeptide(L)'
;SIPVSFIAHTSPYTKEPCEVWTTVWLDDHCVLSGGEDSTLKLWDLRMHDKKPAAVNQTHQCGIVSLHVENDSTSNRIISGSYDEHLRRIDIRNFTQPVLSKKVNFSIIETPQKKFCSEVAISLVK
;
A
#
# COMPACT_ATOMS: atom_id res chain seq x y z
N SER A 1 16.04 -25.26 -2.13
CA SER A 1 16.53 -23.88 -1.95
C SER A 1 15.35 -22.94 -2.11
N ILE A 2 15.11 -22.06 -1.13
CA ILE A 2 14.09 -21.01 -1.27
C ILE A 2 14.61 -20.06 -2.36
N PRO A 3 13.83 -19.73 -3.40
CA PRO A 3 14.26 -18.78 -4.41
C PRO A 3 14.61 -17.44 -3.74
N VAL A 4 15.82 -16.94 -3.99
CA VAL A 4 16.38 -15.73 -3.34
C VAL A 4 15.70 -14.43 -3.74
N SER A 5 14.91 -14.41 -4.82
CA SER A 5 14.15 -13.24 -5.26
C SER A 5 12.99 -13.59 -6.20
N PHE A 6 12.03 -12.68 -6.30
CA PHE A 6 10.92 -12.71 -7.26
C PHE A 6 10.53 -11.29 -7.69
N ILE A 7 9.80 -11.18 -8.80
CA ILE A 7 9.28 -9.90 -9.30
C ILE A 7 8.02 -9.55 -8.52
N ALA A 8 8.06 -8.46 -7.76
CA ALA A 8 6.91 -8.03 -6.96
C ALA A 8 5.91 -7.22 -7.80
N HIS A 9 6.39 -6.21 -8.55
CA HIS A 9 5.55 -5.32 -9.35
C HIS A 9 6.01 -5.28 -10.81
N THR A 10 5.07 -5.05 -11.72
CA THR A 10 5.30 -5.08 -13.17
C THR A 10 4.57 -3.92 -13.81
N SER A 11 5.28 -3.09 -14.57
CA SER A 11 4.71 -1.92 -15.21
C SER A 11 3.60 -2.34 -16.18
N PRO A 12 2.39 -1.74 -16.10
CA PRO A 12 1.33 -2.03 -17.05
C PRO A 12 1.68 -1.54 -18.47
N TYR A 13 2.62 -0.60 -18.59
CA TYR A 13 3.03 0.02 -19.85
C TYR A 13 4.14 -0.77 -20.56
N THR A 14 5.22 -1.10 -19.84
CA THR A 14 6.40 -1.76 -20.45
C THR A 14 6.37 -3.28 -20.32
N LYS A 15 5.56 -3.83 -19.39
CA LYS A 15 5.57 -5.24 -18.99
C LYS A 15 6.86 -5.72 -18.32
N GLU A 16 7.77 -4.80 -18.01
CA GLU A 16 8.99 -5.07 -17.27
C GLU A 16 8.78 -4.89 -15.74
N PRO A 17 9.66 -5.48 -14.90
CA PRO A 17 9.67 -5.19 -13.47
C PRO A 17 9.72 -3.68 -13.21
N CYS A 18 8.91 -3.20 -12.27
CA CYS A 18 8.92 -1.79 -11.87
C CYS A 18 9.20 -1.64 -10.38
N GLU A 19 9.40 -0.40 -9.96
CA GLU A 19 9.77 -0.04 -8.61
C GLU A 19 8.67 -0.40 -7.60
N VAL A 20 9.13 -0.95 -6.49
CA VAL A 20 8.36 -1.03 -5.26
C VAL A 20 8.67 0.23 -4.47
N TRP A 21 7.67 1.06 -4.22
CA TRP A 21 7.87 2.34 -3.53
C TRP A 21 7.60 2.24 -2.04
N THR A 22 6.81 1.26 -1.61
CA THR A 22 6.46 1.10 -0.20
C THR A 22 6.22 -0.36 0.14
N THR A 23 6.59 -0.75 1.35
CA THR A 23 6.33 -2.08 1.90
C THR A 23 6.02 -1.97 3.39
N VAL A 24 5.22 -2.89 3.91
CA VAL A 24 4.98 -3.01 5.35
C VAL A 24 4.73 -4.46 5.73
N TRP A 25 5.28 -4.88 6.87
CA TRP A 25 5.00 -6.19 7.47
C TRP A 25 3.65 -6.15 8.18
N LEU A 26 2.83 -7.17 7.95
CA LEU A 26 1.57 -7.38 8.68
C LEU A 26 1.79 -8.27 9.91
N ASP A 27 2.64 -9.28 9.76
CA ASP A 27 3.06 -10.25 10.76
C ASP A 27 4.40 -10.88 10.33
N ASP A 28 4.83 -11.98 10.97
CA ASP A 28 6.12 -12.66 10.69
C ASP A 28 6.21 -13.31 9.30
N HIS A 29 5.11 -13.40 8.57
CA HIS A 29 5.00 -14.15 7.32
C HIS A 29 4.39 -13.34 6.18
N CYS A 30 3.63 -12.30 6.50
CA CYS A 30 2.86 -11.54 5.54
C CYS A 30 3.43 -10.14 5.33
N VAL A 31 3.64 -9.79 4.05
CA VAL A 31 4.12 -8.46 3.63
C VAL A 31 3.12 -7.85 2.65
N LEU A 32 2.86 -6.56 2.80
CA LEU A 32 2.22 -5.75 1.78
C LEU A 32 3.26 -4.96 1.00
N SER A 33 3.05 -4.84 -0.31
CA SER A 33 3.83 -3.96 -1.16
C SER A 33 2.94 -3.10 -2.05
N GLY A 34 3.36 -1.86 -2.29
CA GLY A 34 2.79 -0.94 -3.26
C GLY A 34 3.87 -0.45 -4.22
N GLY A 35 3.50 -0.29 -5.49
CA GLY A 35 4.46 0.08 -6.53
C GLY A 35 3.88 1.02 -7.59
N GLU A 36 4.70 1.29 -8.61
CA GLU A 36 4.33 2.11 -9.77
C GLU A 36 3.11 1.56 -10.52
N ASP A 37 2.93 0.23 -10.51
CA ASP A 37 1.85 -0.47 -11.21
C ASP A 37 0.44 -0.20 -10.63
N SER A 38 0.33 0.69 -9.64
CA SER A 38 -0.91 1.13 -8.99
C SER A 38 -1.63 0.02 -8.21
N THR A 39 -0.94 -1.08 -7.91
CA THR A 39 -1.52 -2.20 -7.17
C THR A 39 -0.94 -2.32 -5.77
N LEU A 40 -1.76 -2.78 -4.83
CA LEU A 40 -1.27 -3.37 -3.57
C LEU A 40 -1.24 -4.88 -3.72
N LYS A 41 -0.16 -5.50 -3.24
CA LYS A 41 -0.01 -6.95 -3.26
C LYS A 41 0.27 -7.43 -1.84
N LEU A 42 -0.48 -8.46 -1.43
CA LEU A 42 -0.25 -9.21 -0.22
C LEU A 42 0.56 -10.45 -0.55
N TRP A 43 1.67 -10.63 0.15
CA TRP A 43 2.58 -11.76 -0.01
C TRP A 43 2.57 -12.58 1.28
N ASP A 44 2.28 -13.87 1.17
CA ASP A 44 2.55 -14.84 2.24
C ASP A 44 3.86 -15.56 1.89
N LEU A 45 4.91 -15.27 2.66
CA LEU A 45 6.27 -15.78 2.38
C LEU A 45 6.41 -17.29 2.63
N ARG A 46 5.39 -17.94 3.17
CA ARG A 46 5.32 -19.40 3.31
C ARG A 46 4.87 -20.06 2.00
N MET A 47 4.19 -19.32 1.13
CA MET A 47 3.77 -19.81 -0.18
C MET A 47 4.98 -19.97 -1.09
N HIS A 48 5.09 -21.14 -1.73
CA HIS A 48 6.22 -21.45 -2.63
C HIS A 48 6.00 -20.93 -4.05
N ASP A 49 4.76 -20.68 -4.44
CA ASP A 49 4.46 -20.00 -5.69
C ASP A 49 4.74 -18.51 -5.52
N LYS A 50 5.54 -17.96 -6.44
CA LYS A 50 6.01 -16.55 -6.43
C LYS A 50 4.89 -15.58 -6.79
N LYS A 51 3.70 -15.79 -6.25
CA LYS A 51 2.47 -15.07 -6.57
C LYS A 51 1.95 -14.39 -5.31
N PRO A 52 1.32 -13.22 -5.46
CA PRO A 52 0.67 -12.59 -4.33
C PRO A 52 -0.53 -13.43 -3.87
N ALA A 53 -0.69 -13.57 -2.56
CA ALA A 53 -1.86 -14.19 -1.95
C ALA A 53 -3.14 -13.39 -2.24
N ALA A 54 -3.03 -12.06 -2.37
CA ALA A 54 -4.12 -11.20 -2.79
C ALA A 54 -3.60 -9.94 -3.51
N VAL A 55 -4.43 -9.37 -4.40
CA VAL A 55 -4.12 -8.14 -5.13
C VAL A 55 -5.30 -7.17 -5.00
N ASN A 56 -5.01 -5.91 -4.69
CA ASN A 56 -5.97 -4.81 -4.72
C ASN A 56 -5.56 -3.84 -5.83
N GLN A 57 -6.49 -3.55 -6.74
CA GLN A 57 -6.27 -2.71 -7.92
C GLN A 57 -7.18 -1.48 -7.90
N THR A 58 -7.45 -0.95 -6.71
CA THR A 58 -8.42 0.14 -6.56
C THR A 58 -7.79 1.52 -6.73
N HIS A 59 -6.46 1.64 -6.59
CA HIS A 59 -5.71 2.85 -6.92
C HIS A 59 -5.53 3.01 -8.44
N GLN A 60 -5.46 4.25 -8.91
CA GLN A 60 -5.32 4.58 -10.33
C GLN A 60 -3.91 5.07 -10.71
N CYS A 61 -3.06 5.30 -9.72
CA CYS A 61 -1.66 5.68 -9.89
C CYS A 61 -0.80 4.98 -8.85
N GLY A 62 0.52 5.08 -9.00
CA GLY A 62 1.46 4.38 -8.13
C GLY A 62 1.28 4.72 -6.65
N ILE A 63 1.52 3.70 -5.82
CA ILE A 63 1.25 3.73 -4.38
C ILE A 63 2.54 4.06 -3.65
N VAL A 64 2.52 5.12 -2.85
CA VAL A 64 3.71 5.75 -2.28
C VAL A 64 3.81 5.63 -0.76
N SER A 65 2.73 5.23 -0.09
CA SER A 65 2.70 5.12 1.38
C SER A 65 1.79 3.98 1.82
N LEU A 66 2.22 3.24 2.84
CA LEU A 66 1.48 2.18 3.50
C LEU A 66 1.64 2.28 5.02
N HIS A 67 0.57 1.95 5.73
CA HIS A 67 0.56 1.88 7.18
C HIS A 67 -0.41 0.84 7.69
N VAL A 68 -0.04 0.16 8.78
CA VAL A 68 -0.89 -0.78 9.50
C VAL A 68 -1.55 -0.07 10.67
N GLU A 69 -2.88 -0.09 10.73
CA GLU A 69 -3.62 0.41 11.89
C GLU A 69 -3.36 -0.56 13.06
N ASN A 70 -2.64 -0.11 14.09
CA ASN A 70 -2.26 -0.92 15.27
C ASN A 70 -3.31 -0.86 16.40
N ASP A 71 -4.60 -0.94 16.08
CA ASP A 71 -5.59 -1.31 17.09
C ASP A 71 -5.62 -2.85 17.19
N SER A 72 -5.60 -3.37 18.42
CA SER A 72 -5.61 -4.81 18.75
C SER A 72 -6.68 -5.65 18.03
N THR A 73 -7.63 -5.00 17.37
CA THR A 73 -8.71 -5.61 16.59
C THR A 73 -8.71 -5.24 15.08
N SER A 74 -7.95 -4.23 14.65
CA SER A 74 -8.03 -3.73 13.27
C SER A 74 -7.12 -4.51 12.34
N ASN A 75 -7.72 -5.33 11.47
CA ASN A 75 -7.02 -5.99 10.36
C ASN A 75 -6.98 -5.02 9.18
N ARG A 76 -6.48 -3.80 9.41
CA ARG A 76 -6.65 -2.69 8.47
C ARG A 76 -5.35 -2.00 8.15
N ILE A 77 -5.28 -1.50 6.93
CA ILE A 77 -4.17 -0.70 6.45
C ILE A 77 -4.68 0.58 5.80
N ILE A 78 -3.82 1.60 5.76
CA ILE A 78 -4.03 2.83 5.02
C ILE A 78 -2.98 2.89 3.91
N SER A 79 -3.43 3.16 2.69
CA SER A 79 -2.58 3.36 1.51
C SER A 79 -2.76 4.75 0.92
N GLY A 80 -1.67 5.34 0.44
CA GLY A 80 -1.66 6.63 -0.27
C GLY A 80 -1.03 6.50 -1.66
N SER A 81 -1.56 7.24 -2.63
CA SER A 81 -1.17 7.16 -4.04
C SER A 81 -1.16 8.53 -4.69
N TYR A 82 -0.44 8.63 -5.81
CA TYR A 82 -0.49 9.78 -6.71
C TYR A 82 -1.87 10.01 -7.34
N ASP A 83 -2.82 9.10 -7.18
CA ASP A 83 -4.20 9.30 -7.62
C ASP A 83 -4.99 10.28 -6.74
N GLU A 84 -4.32 10.96 -5.79
CA GLU A 84 -4.88 11.92 -4.83
C GLU A 84 -5.83 11.29 -3.80
N HIS A 85 -5.82 9.96 -3.64
CA HIS A 85 -6.69 9.28 -2.70
C HIS A 85 -5.91 8.54 -1.61
N LEU A 86 -6.41 8.67 -0.38
CA LEU A 86 -6.13 7.73 0.69
C LEU A 86 -7.19 6.65 0.68
N ARG A 87 -6.77 5.39 0.81
CA ARG A 87 -7.68 4.25 0.95
C ARG A 87 -7.40 3.53 2.27
N ARG A 88 -8.47 3.23 3.01
CA ARG A 88 -8.41 2.32 4.16
C ARG A 88 -8.95 0.97 3.73
N ILE A 89 -8.19 -0.09 3.93
CA ILE A 89 -8.48 -1.43 3.42
C ILE A 89 -8.52 -2.40 4.60
N ASP A 90 -9.53 -3.28 4.61
CA ASP A 90 -9.57 -4.43 5.51
C ASP A 90 -8.84 -5.59 4.85
N ILE A 91 -7.80 -6.12 5.49
CA ILE A 91 -6.97 -7.21 4.97
C ILE A 91 -7.81 -8.48 4.76
N ARG A 92 -8.86 -8.71 5.57
CA ARG A 92 -9.76 -9.86 5.44
C ARG A 92 -10.70 -9.72 4.25
N ASN A 93 -10.89 -8.50 3.74
CA ASN A 93 -11.61 -8.20 2.52
C ASN A 93 -10.79 -7.28 1.61
N PHE A 94 -9.68 -7.82 1.12
CA PHE A 94 -8.64 -7.04 0.44
C PHE A 94 -9.04 -6.48 -0.92
N THR A 95 -10.16 -6.88 -1.51
CA THR A 95 -10.51 -6.51 -2.88
C THR A 95 -11.03 -5.08 -3.02
N GLN A 96 -11.61 -4.51 -1.96
CA GLN A 96 -12.23 -3.18 -1.95
C GLN A 96 -11.84 -2.40 -0.70
N PRO A 97 -11.64 -1.07 -0.81
CA PRO A 97 -11.40 -0.26 0.37
C PRO A 97 -12.68 -0.13 1.21
N VAL A 98 -12.51 -0.13 2.52
CA VAL A 98 -13.54 0.28 3.49
C VAL A 98 -13.85 1.77 3.34
N LEU A 99 -12.84 2.58 3.01
CA LEU A 99 -12.97 4.01 2.80
C LEU A 99 -12.03 4.46 1.68
N SER A 100 -12.51 5.32 0.80
CA SER A 100 -11.69 6.06 -0.15
C SER A 100 -11.93 7.55 0.05
N LYS A 101 -10.87 8.31 0.28
CA LYS A 101 -10.95 9.75 0.51
C LYS A 101 -9.96 10.48 -0.39
N LYS A 102 -10.50 11.32 -1.28
CA LYS A 102 -9.70 12.28 -2.03
C LYS A 102 -9.13 13.34 -1.08
N VAL A 103 -7.81 13.53 -1.13
CA VAL A 103 -7.07 14.60 -0.48
C VAL A 103 -6.49 15.46 -1.59
N ASN A 104 -7.10 16.63 -1.84
CA ASN A 104 -6.57 17.58 -2.79
C ASN A 104 -5.20 18.05 -2.27
N PHE A 105 -4.12 17.73 -2.97
CA PHE A 105 -2.77 18.20 -2.61
C PHE A 105 -2.57 19.71 -2.86
N SER A 106 -3.61 20.41 -3.32
CA SER A 106 -3.65 21.85 -3.51
C SER A 106 -4.15 22.58 -2.26
N ILE A 107 -3.21 23.25 -1.58
CA ILE A 107 -3.36 24.35 -0.61
C ILE A 107 -4.50 24.16 0.41
N ILE A 108 -4.19 23.50 1.52
CA ILE A 108 -4.93 23.70 2.77
C ILE A 108 -4.05 24.58 3.66
N GLU A 109 -4.10 25.90 3.46
CA GLU A 109 -3.79 26.83 4.54
C GLU A 109 -4.92 26.71 5.56
N THR A 110 -4.66 25.99 6.65
CA THR A 110 -5.46 26.12 7.88
C THR A 110 -4.55 26.69 8.98
N PRO A 111 -4.93 27.79 9.66
CA PRO A 111 -4.05 28.48 10.62
C PRO A 111 -3.70 27.65 11.87
N GLN A 112 -4.29 26.48 12.06
CA GLN A 112 -4.18 25.67 13.26
C GLN A 112 -4.11 24.18 12.92
N LYS A 113 -3.03 23.78 12.23
CA LYS A 113 -2.28 22.53 12.39
C LYS A 113 -1.33 22.42 11.20
N LYS A 114 -0.03 22.42 11.49
CA LYS A 114 1.00 22.01 10.53
C LYS A 114 0.58 20.67 9.91
N PHE A 115 0.22 20.67 8.63
CA PHE A 115 0.22 19.45 7.83
C PHE A 115 1.57 19.40 7.12
N CYS A 116 2.49 18.73 7.80
CA CYS A 116 3.85 18.44 7.39
C CYS A 116 3.91 17.60 6.11
N SER A 117 5.06 17.71 5.45
CA SER A 117 5.72 16.69 4.65
C SER A 117 6.00 15.37 5.40
N GLU A 118 5.04 14.85 6.17
CA GLU A 118 5.21 13.65 7.01
C GLU A 118 4.12 12.58 6.79
N VAL A 119 3.13 12.77 5.90
CA VAL A 119 2.12 11.71 5.62
C VAL A 119 2.70 10.54 4.80
N ALA A 120 3.94 10.65 4.33
CA ALA A 120 4.70 9.52 3.78
C ALA A 120 5.49 8.72 4.84
N ILE A 121 5.63 9.20 6.10
CA ILE A 121 6.42 8.53 7.16
C ILE A 121 5.69 8.41 8.51
N SER A 122 4.66 9.20 8.80
CA SER A 122 4.00 9.21 10.12
C SER A 122 2.57 8.70 10.05
N LEU A 123 2.47 7.38 9.93
CA LEU A 123 1.36 6.69 10.54
C LEU A 123 2.00 5.67 11.50
N VAL A 124 1.60 5.71 12.77
CA VAL A 124 2.27 5.24 14.02
C VAL A 124 3.25 6.27 14.63
N LYS A 125 2.73 7.41 15.10
CA LYS A 125 2.70 7.79 16.53
C LYS A 125 1.87 9.05 16.74
#